data_AF-A0A373NLT4-F1
#
_entry.id   AF-A0A373NLT4-F1
#
_cell.length_a   1.000
_cell.length_b   1.000
_cell.length_c   1.000
_cell.angle_alpha   90.00
_cell.angle_beta   90.00
_cell.angle_gamma   90.00
#
_symmetry.space_group_name_H-M   'P 1'
#
loop_
_entity.id
_entity.type
_entity.pdbx_description
1 polymer ?
#
loop_
_entity_poly.entity_id
_entity_poly.type
_entity_poly.pdbx_seq_one_letter_code
_entity_poly.pdbx_strand_id
1 'polypeptide(L)' 'MGNVQISQELFMQLLRFHLVEDGSCEKEIKQGLEKKLDRMVMRDLYGKFKTAPTEEERERARKEYLDRRGVPESFRW' A
#
# COMPACT_ATOMS: atom_id res chain seq x y z
N MET A 1 5.22 16.42 2.25
CA MET A 1 4.94 15.03 1.79
C MET A 1 5.83 14.73 0.61
N GLY A 2 6.47 13.56 0.57
CA GLY A 2 7.32 13.18 -0.57
C GLY A 2 6.49 12.77 -1.78
N ASN A 3 7.11 12.74 -2.96
CA ASN A 3 6.45 12.33 -4.20
C ASN A 3 6.10 10.83 -4.16
N VAL A 4 4.93 10.50 -4.73
CA VAL A 4 4.48 9.11 -4.87
C VAL A 4 4.97 8.56 -6.21
N GLN A 5 5.78 7.51 -6.17
CA GLN A 5 6.24 6.80 -7.38
C GLN A 5 5.30 5.66 -7.75
N ILE A 6 4.94 5.57 -9.03
CA ILE A 6 4.20 4.45 -9.64
C ILE A 6 5.00 3.87 -10.80
N SER A 7 4.63 2.68 -11.28
CA SER A 7 5.26 2.12 -12.47
C SER A 7 4.94 2.97 -13.70
N GLN A 8 5.86 2.98 -14.66
CA GLN A 8 5.62 3.63 -15.95
C GLN A 8 4.40 3.06 -16.65
N GLU A 9 4.19 1.74 -16.57
CA GLU A 9 3.00 1.07 -17.10
C GLU A 9 1.70 1.64 -16.53
N LEU A 10 1.58 1.74 -15.21
CA LEU A 10 0.39 2.30 -14.56
C LEU A 10 0.18 3.76 -14.95
N PHE A 11 1.27 4.53 -15.07
CA PHE A 11 1.21 5.91 -15.54
C PHE A 11 0.67 6.00 -16.98
N MET A 12 1.16 5.15 -17.89
CA MET A 12 0.67 5.12 -19.28
C MET A 12 -0.79 4.68 -19.38
N GLN A 13 -1.22 3.73 -18.55
CA GLN A 13 -2.62 3.33 -18.48
C GLN A 13 -3.50 4.49 -18.01
N LEU A 14 -3.08 5.23 -16.98
CA LEU A 14 -3.77 6.43 -16.51
C LEU A 14 -3.90 7.49 -17.62
N LEU A 15 -2.83 7.71 -18.39
CA LEU A 15 -2.88 8.62 -19.55
C LEU A 15 -3.88 8.14 -20.61
N ARG A 16 -3.88 6.84 -20.96
CA ARG A 16 -4.84 6.28 -21.92
C ARG A 16 -6.27 6.44 -21.46
N PHE A 17 -6.54 6.09 -20.20
CA PHE A 17 -7.88 6.16 -19.63
C PHE A 17 -8.41 7.60 -19.60
N HIS A 18 -7.59 8.57 -19.17
CA HIS A 18 -8.05 9.94 -18.98
C HIS A 18 -7.95 10.84 -20.22
N LEU A 19 -6.99 10.60 -21.12
CA LEU A 19 -6.77 11.47 -22.29
C LEU A 19 -7.33 10.90 -23.59
N VAL A 20 -7.47 9.58 -23.67
CA VAL A 20 -7.95 8.88 -24.88
C VAL A 20 -9.33 8.25 -24.63
N GLU A 21 -9.86 8.37 -23.41
CA GLU A 21 -11.16 7.80 -22.99
C GLU A 21 -11.24 6.27 -23.20
N ASP A 22 -10.08 5.61 -23.17
CA ASP A 22 -9.98 4.17 -23.34
C ASP A 22 -10.24 3.44 -22.02
N GLY A 23 -11.51 3.08 -21.80
CA GLY A 23 -11.98 2.35 -20.63
C GLY A 23 -11.47 0.91 -20.50
N SER A 24 -10.79 0.35 -21.51
CA SER A 24 -10.35 -1.05 -21.47
C SER A 24 -9.35 -1.36 -20.35
N CYS A 25 -8.65 -0.35 -19.84
CA CYS A 25 -7.62 -0.47 -18.80
C CYS A 25 -8.09 -0.07 -17.40
N GLU A 26 -9.38 0.22 -17.19
CA GLU A 26 -9.91 0.69 -15.89
C GLU A 26 -9.61 -0.30 -14.77
N LYS A 27 -9.77 -1.60 -15.04
CA LYS A 27 -9.56 -2.67 -14.07
C LYS A 27 -8.09 -2.75 -13.66
N GLU A 28 -7.17 -2.69 -14.61
CA GLU A 28 -5.73 -2.74 -14.40
C GLU A 28 -5.26 -1.51 -13.61
N ILE A 29 -5.78 -0.32 -13.94
CA ILE A 29 -5.52 0.91 -13.21
C ILE A 29 -5.96 0.77 -11.75
N LYS A 30 -7.19 0.33 -11.52
CA LYS A 30 -7.73 0.14 -10.17
C LYS A 30 -6.84 -0.80 -9.35
N GLN A 31 -6.51 -1.96 -9.91
CA GLN A 31 -5.64 -2.94 -9.25
C GLN A 31 -4.23 -2.39 -8.99
N GLY A 32 -3.67 -1.62 -9.94
CA GLY A 32 -2.36 -1.00 -9.79
C GLY A 32 -2.32 0.04 -8.67
N LEU A 33 -3.37 0.86 -8.58
CA LEU A 33 -3.53 1.87 -7.55
C LEU A 33 -3.77 1.25 -6.16
N GLU A 34 -4.64 0.23 -6.07
CA GLU A 34 -4.87 -0.53 -4.83
C GLU A 34 -3.54 -1.13 -4.31
N LYS A 35 -2.79 -1.82 -5.18
CA LYS A 35 -1.45 -2.36 -4.82
C LYS A 35 -0.46 -1.28 -4.41
N LYS A 36 -0.57 -0.05 -4.94
CA LYS A 36 0.30 1.05 -4.53
C LYS A 36 -0.09 1.58 -3.16
N LEU A 37 -1.39 1.76 -2.92
CA LEU A 37 -1.93 2.21 -1.65
C LEU A 37 -1.56 1.24 -0.53
N ASP A 38 -1.75 -0.07 -0.75
CA ASP A 38 -1.40 -1.10 0.22
C ASP A 38 0.07 -1.01 0.63
N ARG A 39 0.97 -0.86 -0.34
CA ARG A 39 2.41 -0.68 -0.07
C ARG A 39 2.71 0.59 0.72
N MET A 40 2.00 1.67 0.46
CA MET A 40 2.16 2.92 1.22
C MET A 40 1.71 2.76 2.67
N VAL A 41 0.56 2.11 2.90
CA VAL A 41 0.07 1.86 4.25
C VAL A 41 1.01 0.91 5.00
N MET A 42 1.49 -0.15 4.36
CA MET A 42 2.47 -1.06 4.96
C MET A 42 3.77 -0.35 5.36
N ARG A 43 4.25 0.58 4.54
CA ARG A 43 5.44 1.39 4.86
C ARG A 43 5.18 2.31 6.05
N ASP A 44 4.01 2.92 6.12
CA ASP A 44 3.62 3.79 7.23
C ASP A 44 3.51 3.01 8.55
N LEU A 45 2.85 1.86 8.54
CA LEU A 45 2.76 0.95 9.69
C LEU A 45 4.14 0.50 10.17
N TYR A 46 5.03 0.12 9.25
CA TYR A 46 6.40 -0.24 9.58
C TYR A 46 7.17 0.95 10.18
N GLY A 47 7.00 2.15 9.63
CA GLY A 47 7.59 3.38 10.17
C GLY A 47 7.13 3.63 11.60
N LYS A 48 5.82 3.62 11.84
CA LYS A 48 5.20 3.77 13.17
C LYS A 48 5.72 2.72 14.14
N PHE A 49 5.78 1.44 13.75
CA PHE A 49 6.36 0.39 14.58
C PHE A 49 7.83 0.67 14.95
N LYS A 50 8.63 1.19 14.02
CA LYS A 50 10.06 1.46 14.26
C LYS A 50 10.32 2.70 15.12
N THR A 51 9.44 3.69 15.07
CA THR A 51 9.63 4.99 15.75
C THR A 51 8.63 5.25 16.88
N ALA A 52 7.79 4.27 17.24
CA ALA A 52 6.80 4.41 18.30
C ALA A 52 7.49 4.73 19.64
N PRO A 53 7.02 5.76 20.37
CA PRO A 53 7.60 6.12 21.67
C PRO A 53 7.23 5.14 22.79
N THR A 54 6.12 4.40 22.63
CA THR A 54 5.61 3.46 23.63
C THR A 54 5.53 2.03 23.08
N GLU A 55 5.63 1.05 23.99
CA GLU A 55 5.54 -0.37 23.65
C GLU A 55 4.13 -0.76 23.17
N GLU A 56 3.08 -0.13 23.72
CA GLU A 56 1.69 -0.37 23.33
C GLU A 56 1.39 0.09 21.90
N GLU A 57 1.88 1.27 21.51
CA GLU A 57 1.74 1.77 20.14
C GLU A 57 2.56 0.94 19.15
N ARG A 58 3.75 0.50 19.58
CA ARG A 58 4.59 -0.41 18.80
C ARG A 58 3.88 -1.75 18.55
N GLU A 59 3.33 -2.36 19.59
CA GLU A 59 2.66 -3.66 19.48
C GLU A 59 1.36 -3.55 18.67
N ARG A 60 0.63 -2.44 18.77
CA ARG A 60 -0.55 -2.16 17.94
C ARG A 60 -0.19 -2.06 16.46
N ALA A 61 0.86 -1.32 16.12
CA ALA A 61 1.34 -1.20 14.74
C ALA A 61 1.86 -2.54 14.20
N ARG A 62 2.52 -3.35 15.05
CA ARG A 62 2.97 -4.72 14.69
C ARG A 62 1.78 -5.62 14.38
N LYS A 63 0.77 -5.65 15.23
CA LYS A 63 -0.45 -6.46 15.03
C LYS A 63 -1.15 -6.07 13.74
N GLU A 64 -1.41 -4.78 13.52
CA GLU A 64 -2.07 -4.30 12.30
C GLU A 64 -1.27 -4.62 11.03
N TYR A 65 0.06 -4.51 11.08
CA TYR A 65 0.94 -4.91 9.96
C TYR A 65 0.82 -6.41 9.65
N LEU A 66 0.88 -7.27 10.67
CA LEU A 66 0.80 -8.73 10.52
C LEU A 66 -0.58 -9.19 10.06
N ASP A 67 -1.65 -8.54 10.53
CA ASP A 67 -3.03 -8.77 10.08
C ASP A 67 -3.18 -8.47 8.59
N ARG A 68 -2.72 -7.30 8.15
CA ARG A 68 -2.76 -6.93 6.72
C ARG A 68 -1.87 -7.80 5.85
N ARG A 69 -0.80 -8.39 6.41
CA ARG A 69 0.05 -9.37 5.71
C ARG A 69 -0.59 -10.76 5.66
N GLY A 70 -1.68 -10.99 6.37
CA GLY A 70 -2.35 -12.29 6.43
C GLY A 70 -1.56 -13.36 7.18
N VAL A 71 -0.64 -12.97 8.08
CA VAL A 71 0.16 -13.92 8.85
C VAL A 71 -0.74 -14.57 9.90
N PRO A 72 -0.88 -15.91 9.98
CA PRO A 72 -1.72 -16.52 11.02
C PRO A 72 -1.12 -16.30 12.40
N GLU A 73 -1.96 -16.19 13.44
CA GLU A 73 -1.53 -15.85 14.79
C GLU A 73 -0.48 -16.82 15.37
N SER A 74 -0.56 -18.11 15.03
CA SER A 74 0.42 -19.13 15.40
C SER A 74 1.83 -18.90 14.87
N PHE A 75 2.00 -18.06 13.85
CA PHE A 75 3.29 -17.69 13.26
C PHE A 75 3.78 -16.31 13.73
N ARG A 76 3.10 -15.67 14.69
CA ARG A 76 3.42 -14.34 15.22
C ARG A 76 4.11 -14.43 16.59
N TRP A 77 5.21 -15.16 16.68
CA TRP A 77 6.09 -15.10 17.85
C TRP A 77 6.84 -13.76 17.88
#